data_AF-A0A4U5PXX4-F1
#
_entry.id   AF-A0A4U5PXX4-F1
#
_cell.length_a   1.000
_cell.length_b   1.000
_cell.length_c   1.000
_cell.angle_alpha   90.00
_cell.angle_beta   90.00
_cell.angle_gamma   90.00
#
_symmetry.space_group_name_H-M   'P 1'
#
loop_
_entity.id
_entity.type
_entity.pdbx_description
1 polymer ?
#
loop_
_entity_poly.entity_id
_entity_poly.type
_entity_poly.pdbx_seq_one_letter_code
_entity_poly.pdbx_strand_id
1 'polypeptide(L)'
;MKYGADPTGERDSSDAILKALNYAFQVQNEFELLPGINDLAGVVIDLQGGNYKISKPIRFPAGGGNVLVHAGTLRASDDFPSDRYLVELWSPSSTVVPKPSNIHPDGGEKKNVGIYYEDVTFRDILFDSSYRGGGMFIIDSARTRIHNCFFIHFTTEGILVQKGHETFISSCFLGQHVTIGGDEHSPSAIA
;
A
#
# COMPACT_ATOMS: atom_id res chain seq x y z
N MET A 1 -15.38 14.61 5.99
CA MET A 1 -14.02 14.07 6.22
C MET A 1 -13.23 14.99 7.15
N LYS A 2 -12.80 14.50 8.33
CA LYS A 2 -12.11 15.30 9.38
C LYS A 2 -10.81 15.98 8.92
N TYR A 3 -10.11 15.39 7.94
CA TYR A 3 -8.80 15.85 7.45
C TYR A 3 -8.83 16.52 6.07
N GLY A 4 -10.02 16.70 5.48
CA GLY A 4 -10.20 17.44 4.22
C GLY A 4 -10.01 16.63 2.94
N ALA A 5 -9.96 15.30 3.01
CA ALA A 5 -9.93 14.45 1.82
C ALA A 5 -11.27 14.54 1.08
N ASP A 6 -11.20 14.49 -0.25
CA ASP A 6 -12.36 14.54 -1.14
C ASP A 6 -12.79 13.11 -1.52
N PRO A 7 -13.91 12.60 -0.97
CA PRO A 7 -14.39 11.24 -1.24
C PRO A 7 -15.04 11.08 -2.62
N THR A 8 -15.19 12.15 -3.39
CA THR A 8 -15.77 12.09 -4.75
C THR A 8 -14.74 11.78 -5.82
N GLY A 9 -13.46 12.02 -5.54
CA GLY A 9 -12.36 11.83 -6.47
C GLY A 9 -12.21 12.96 -7.48
N GLU A 10 -12.91 14.08 -7.31
CA GLU A 10 -12.78 15.28 -8.14
C GLU A 10 -11.46 16.01 -7.86
N ARG A 11 -11.05 16.07 -6.59
CA ARG A 11 -9.84 16.77 -6.14
C ARG A 11 -8.80 15.80 -5.58
N ASP A 12 -7.54 16.24 -5.60
CA ASP A 12 -6.45 15.53 -4.97
C ASP A 12 -6.67 15.41 -3.45
N SER A 13 -6.49 14.20 -2.93
CA SER A 13 -6.65 13.87 -1.52
C SER A 13 -5.34 13.46 -0.84
N SER A 14 -4.20 13.50 -1.55
CA SER A 14 -2.93 12.96 -1.04
C SER A 14 -2.51 13.63 0.26
N ASP A 15 -2.50 14.97 0.31
CA ASP A 15 -2.07 15.69 1.51
C ASP A 15 -3.03 15.51 2.70
N ALA A 16 -4.33 15.40 2.42
CA ALA A 16 -5.33 15.16 3.46
C ALA A 16 -5.19 13.75 4.07
N ILE A 17 -4.97 12.73 3.24
CA ILE A 17 -4.77 11.36 3.69
C ILE A 17 -3.43 11.24 4.46
N LEU A 18 -2.35 11.82 3.93
CA LEU A 18 -1.05 11.85 4.63
C LEU A 18 -1.14 12.59 5.97
N LYS A 19 -1.92 13.68 6.05
CA LYS A 19 -2.18 14.38 7.31
C LYS A 19 -2.91 13.49 8.33
N ALA A 20 -3.91 12.73 7.88
CA ALA A 20 -4.62 11.79 8.73
C ALA A 20 -3.68 10.67 9.24
N LEU A 21 -2.85 10.12 8.36
CA LEU A 21 -1.85 9.10 8.69
C LEU A 21 -0.81 9.62 9.68
N ASN A 22 -0.25 10.80 9.44
CA ASN A 22 0.73 11.39 10.35
C ASN A 22 0.14 11.63 11.74
N TYR A 23 -1.11 12.07 11.83
CA TYR A 23 -1.79 12.21 13.11
C TYR A 23 -2.03 10.85 13.80
N ALA A 24 -2.44 9.84 13.04
CA ALA A 24 -2.62 8.46 13.53
C ALA A 24 -1.33 7.87 14.12
N PHE A 25 -0.18 8.11 13.49
CA PHE A 25 1.12 7.60 13.92
C PHE A 25 1.77 8.40 15.06
N GLN A 26 1.13 9.47 15.53
CA GLN A 26 1.54 10.22 16.72
C GLN A 26 0.99 9.64 18.02
N VAL A 27 0.12 8.63 17.97
CA VAL A 27 -0.38 7.95 19.17
C VAL A 27 0.81 7.40 19.94
N GLN A 28 1.05 7.92 21.15
CA GLN A 28 2.09 7.42 22.02
C GLN A 28 1.53 6.30 22.89
N ASN A 29 2.27 5.21 22.95
CA ASN A 29 1.99 4.08 23.82
C ASN A 29 3.29 3.64 24.49
N GLU A 30 3.20 3.04 25.67
CA GLU A 30 4.37 2.49 26.38
C GLU A 30 4.73 1.09 25.89
N PHE A 31 3.94 0.54 24.96
CA PHE A 31 4.11 -0.80 24.40
C PHE A 31 4.69 -0.76 23.00
N GLU A 32 5.61 -1.68 22.75
CA GLU A 32 6.15 -1.97 21.43
C GLU A 32 5.72 -3.38 21.00
N LEU A 33 5.44 -3.56 19.71
CA LEU A 33 5.12 -4.87 19.13
C LEU A 33 6.42 -5.66 18.85
N LEU A 34 7.41 -4.96 18.30
CA LEU A 34 8.80 -5.35 18.11
C LEU A 34 9.69 -4.16 18.51
N PRO A 35 10.98 -4.38 18.82
CA PRO A 35 11.89 -3.29 19.19
C PRO A 35 11.85 -2.10 18.21
N GLY A 36 11.45 -0.93 18.70
CA GLY A 36 11.33 0.30 17.90
C GLY A 36 10.05 0.41 17.06
N ILE A 37 9.09 -0.51 17.22
CA ILE A 37 7.75 -0.45 16.61
C ILE A 37 6.72 -0.14 17.69
N ASN A 38 6.32 1.12 17.76
CA ASN A 38 5.28 1.60 18.67
C ASN A 38 3.93 0.95 18.35
N ASP A 39 3.28 0.38 19.37
CA ASP A 39 1.93 -0.17 19.25
C ASP A 39 0.91 0.97 19.22
N LEU A 40 0.30 1.20 18.06
CA LEU A 40 -0.69 2.26 17.88
C LEU A 40 -2.08 1.90 18.47
N ALA A 41 -2.18 0.82 19.25
CA ALA A 41 -3.37 0.42 19.99
C ALA A 41 -4.61 0.21 19.11
N GLY A 42 -4.41 -0.30 17.88
CA GLY A 42 -5.49 -0.65 16.97
C GLY A 42 -6.09 0.55 16.24
N VAL A 43 -5.27 1.52 15.82
CA VAL A 43 -5.74 2.66 15.02
C VAL A 43 -6.46 2.16 13.77
N VAL A 44 -7.65 2.73 13.53
CA VAL A 44 -8.46 2.48 12.34
C VAL A 44 -8.49 3.71 11.44
N ILE A 45 -8.11 3.52 10.18
CA ILE A 45 -8.21 4.48 9.09
C ILE A 45 -9.32 4.00 8.16
N ASP A 46 -10.53 4.51 8.39
CA ASP A 46 -11.71 4.20 7.59
C ASP A 46 -11.81 5.19 6.41
N LEU A 47 -11.74 4.68 5.18
CA LEU A 47 -11.90 5.44 3.95
C LEU A 47 -13.40 5.67 3.61
N GLN A 48 -14.33 5.17 4.44
CA GLN A 48 -15.77 5.44 4.42
C GLN A 48 -16.45 5.15 3.07
N GLY A 49 -15.91 4.23 2.27
CA GLY A 49 -16.40 3.89 0.93
C GLY A 49 -16.14 4.94 -0.14
N GLY A 50 -15.39 6.02 0.16
CA GLY A 50 -15.12 7.10 -0.78
C GLY A 50 -14.12 6.72 -1.88
N ASN A 51 -14.11 7.49 -2.97
CA ASN A 51 -13.15 7.40 -4.05
C ASN A 51 -12.16 8.56 -3.96
N TYR A 52 -10.93 8.28 -3.53
CA TYR A 52 -9.92 9.30 -3.29
C TYR A 52 -8.91 9.30 -4.42
N LYS A 53 -8.89 10.40 -5.20
CA LYS A 53 -7.86 10.64 -6.19
C LYS A 53 -6.57 11.11 -5.50
N ILE A 54 -5.42 10.51 -5.85
CA ILE A 54 -4.12 10.81 -5.27
C ILE A 54 -3.07 11.05 -6.36
N SER A 55 -2.26 12.10 -6.21
CA SER A 55 -1.17 12.48 -7.12
C SER A 55 0.22 12.05 -6.66
N LYS A 56 0.34 11.57 -5.42
CA LYS A 56 1.59 11.07 -4.85
C LYS A 56 1.35 9.88 -3.93
N PRO A 57 2.36 9.02 -3.75
CA PRO A 57 2.29 7.85 -2.89
C PRO A 57 1.82 8.20 -1.47
N ILE A 58 0.92 7.37 -0.95
CA ILE A 58 0.54 7.38 0.46
C ILE A 58 1.55 6.51 1.21
N ARG A 59 2.65 7.15 1.60
CA ARG A 59 3.71 6.51 2.38
C ARG A 59 3.41 6.59 3.87
N PHE A 60 3.45 5.45 4.54
CA PHE A 60 3.22 5.37 5.99
C PHE A 60 4.46 5.85 6.76
N PRO A 61 4.28 6.51 7.91
CA PRO A 61 5.39 6.77 8.83
C PRO A 61 5.97 5.46 9.38
N ALA A 62 7.30 5.34 9.39
CA ALA A 62 7.98 4.17 9.94
C ALA A 62 7.93 4.13 11.48
N GLY A 63 8.10 2.94 12.05
CA GLY A 63 8.19 2.73 13.50
C GLY A 63 6.85 2.56 14.21
N GLY A 64 5.77 2.28 13.46
CA GLY A 64 4.43 2.06 14.03
C GLY A 64 3.79 0.78 13.51
N GLY A 65 2.91 0.21 14.33
CA GLY A 65 2.18 -1.00 13.99
C GLY A 65 0.81 -1.10 14.67
N ASN A 66 0.13 -2.24 14.47
CA ASN A 66 -1.25 -2.47 14.92
C ASN A 66 -2.23 -1.42 14.34
N VAL A 67 -2.34 -1.44 13.01
CA VAL A 67 -3.13 -0.47 12.22
C VAL A 67 -4.04 -1.21 11.26
N LEU A 68 -5.29 -0.76 11.14
CA LEU A 68 -6.25 -1.20 10.13
C LEU A 68 -6.56 -0.04 9.19
N VAL A 69 -6.39 -0.23 7.89
CA VAL A 69 -6.90 0.66 6.83
C VAL A 69 -7.96 -0.08 6.03
N HIS A 70 -9.14 0.52 5.86
CA HIS A 70 -10.23 -0.20 5.19
C HIS A 70 -11.25 0.67 4.44
N ALA A 71 -12.02 -0.01 3.57
CA ALA A 71 -13.25 0.43 2.95
C ALA A 71 -13.17 1.70 2.07
N GLY A 72 -12.80 1.56 0.79
CA GLY A 72 -12.86 2.66 -0.18
C GLY A 72 -11.99 2.42 -1.42
N THR A 73 -11.73 3.49 -2.16
CA THR A 73 -10.90 3.46 -3.36
C THR A 73 -9.77 4.47 -3.26
N LEU A 74 -8.54 4.04 -3.53
CA LEU A 74 -7.41 4.91 -3.82
C LEU A 74 -7.16 4.85 -5.33
N ARG A 75 -7.29 5.99 -6.00
CA ARG A 75 -7.13 6.10 -7.46
C ARG A 75 -6.00 7.05 -7.81
N ALA A 76 -5.07 6.64 -8.65
CA ALA A 76 -4.05 7.54 -9.19
C ALA A 76 -4.69 8.70 -9.98
N SER A 77 -4.18 9.90 -9.82
CA SER A 77 -4.41 11.00 -10.77
C SER A 77 -3.53 10.83 -12.01
N ASP A 78 -3.83 11.59 -13.06
CA ASP A 78 -3.01 11.65 -14.29
C ASP A 78 -1.54 12.03 -14.02
N ASP A 79 -1.29 12.82 -12.96
CA ASP A 79 0.06 13.25 -12.56
C ASP A 79 0.79 12.26 -11.64
N PHE A 80 0.17 11.14 -11.25
CA PHE A 80 0.76 10.20 -10.30
C PHE A 80 2.05 9.57 -10.88
N PRO A 81 3.17 9.48 -10.16
CA PRO A 81 4.43 9.00 -10.72
C PRO A 81 4.36 7.55 -11.25
N SER A 82 4.98 7.29 -12.41
CA SER A 82 4.91 6.00 -13.10
C SER A 82 5.82 4.91 -12.53
N ASP A 83 6.70 5.26 -11.59
CA ASP A 83 7.72 4.39 -10.97
C ASP A 83 7.49 4.20 -9.46
N ARG A 84 6.29 4.51 -8.98
CA ARG A 84 5.91 4.44 -7.55
C ARG A 84 4.64 3.63 -7.34
N TYR A 85 4.25 3.45 -6.08
CA TYR A 85 3.08 2.66 -5.69
C TYR A 85 2.06 3.55 -4.97
N LEU A 86 0.77 3.29 -5.14
CA LEU A 86 -0.29 4.08 -4.47
C LEU A 86 -0.09 4.11 -2.95
N VAL A 87 0.27 2.97 -2.35
CA VAL A 87 0.62 2.85 -0.93
C VAL A 87 2.03 2.29 -0.78
N GLU A 88 2.79 2.88 0.17
CA GLU A 88 4.14 2.46 0.49
C GLU A 88 4.31 2.23 2.01
N LEU A 89 4.55 0.98 2.41
CA LEU A 89 5.19 0.64 3.68
C LEU A 89 6.71 0.59 3.44
N TRP A 90 7.33 1.77 3.40
CA TRP A 90 8.75 1.94 3.08
C TRP A 90 9.42 2.95 4.01
N SER A 91 10.43 2.50 4.74
CA SER A 91 11.28 3.39 5.55
C SER A 91 12.41 3.97 4.69
N PRO A 92 12.79 5.24 4.84
CA PRO A 92 14.02 5.77 4.22
C PRO A 92 15.28 5.01 4.61
N SER A 93 15.26 4.29 5.73
CA SER A 93 16.35 3.42 6.21
C SER A 93 16.31 2.02 5.59
N SER A 94 15.31 1.69 4.77
CA SER A 94 15.22 0.43 4.04
C SER A 94 16.10 0.43 2.81
N THR A 95 16.89 -0.63 2.64
CA THR A 95 17.59 -0.91 1.38
C THR A 95 16.66 -1.64 0.43
N VAL A 96 16.21 -0.94 -0.63
CA VAL A 96 15.42 -1.52 -1.71
C VAL A 96 16.28 -2.51 -2.47
N VAL A 97 15.79 -3.73 -2.66
CA VAL A 97 16.49 -4.75 -3.45
C VAL A 97 16.15 -4.52 -4.91
N PRO A 98 17.13 -4.33 -5.80
CA PRO A 98 16.88 -4.35 -7.24
C PRO A 98 16.16 -5.65 -7.61
N LYS A 99 15.21 -5.60 -8.54
CA LYS A 99 14.51 -6.82 -9.01
C LYS A 99 15.57 -7.86 -9.41
N PRO A 100 15.49 -9.11 -8.92
CA PRO A 100 16.49 -10.10 -9.27
C PRO A 100 16.51 -10.26 -10.80
N SER A 101 17.69 -10.11 -11.41
CA SER A 101 18.00 -10.91 -12.59
C SER A 101 17.98 -12.38 -12.15
N ASN A 102 17.87 -13.34 -13.07
CA ASN A 102 17.75 -14.80 -12.80
C ASN A 102 18.94 -15.44 -12.03
N ILE A 103 19.67 -14.69 -11.23
CA ILE A 103 20.77 -15.10 -10.39
C ILE A 103 20.21 -15.29 -8.98
N HIS A 104 20.15 -16.54 -8.54
CA HIS A 104 19.92 -16.88 -7.14
C HIS A 104 20.98 -16.14 -6.30
N PRO A 105 20.59 -15.24 -5.37
CA PRO A 105 21.56 -14.64 -4.49
C PRO A 105 22.10 -15.73 -3.58
N ASP A 106 23.39 -16.03 -3.73
CA ASP A 106 24.13 -16.88 -2.82
C ASP A 106 24.00 -16.30 -1.40
N GLY A 107 23.96 -17.18 -0.40
CA GLY A 107 23.57 -16.94 1.00
C GLY A 107 24.33 -15.83 1.74
N GLY A 108 24.12 -14.57 1.34
CA GLY A 108 24.69 -13.39 1.95
C GLY A 108 24.24 -13.23 3.40
N GLU A 109 25.15 -12.71 4.21
CA GLU A 109 24.98 -12.51 5.66
C GLU A 109 23.58 -11.94 5.98
N LYS A 110 22.82 -12.68 6.80
CA LYS A 110 21.57 -12.20 7.39
C LYS A 110 21.89 -11.08 8.38
N LYS A 111 22.17 -9.88 7.87
CA LYS A 111 22.14 -8.66 8.69
C LYS A 111 20.75 -8.59 9.31
N ASN A 112 20.67 -8.29 10.60
CA ASN A 112 19.39 -8.03 11.29
C ASN A 112 18.62 -7.01 10.44
N VAL A 113 17.58 -7.49 9.75
CA VAL A 113 16.74 -6.64 8.91
C VAL A 113 15.91 -5.83 9.89
N GLY A 114 16.15 -4.52 9.96
CA GLY A 114 15.33 -3.63 10.77
C GLY A 114 13.91 -3.69 10.22
N ILE A 115 12.98 -4.23 11.00
CA ILE A 115 11.55 -4.15 10.71
C ILE A 115 11.10 -2.73 11.06
N TYR A 116 10.31 -2.10 10.20
CA TYR A 116 9.81 -0.73 10.38
C TYR A 116 8.29 -0.65 10.52
N TYR A 117 7.59 -1.74 10.23
CA TYR A 117 6.14 -1.84 10.29
C TYR A 117 5.76 -3.23 10.79
N GLU A 118 4.74 -3.29 11.64
CA GLU A 118 4.23 -4.56 12.15
C GLU A 118 2.71 -4.55 12.24
N ASP A 119 2.06 -5.67 11.94
CA ASP A 119 0.64 -5.86 12.20
C ASP A 119 -0.25 -4.79 11.50
N VAL A 120 0.15 -4.43 10.28
CA VAL A 120 -0.59 -3.50 9.42
C VAL A 120 -1.55 -4.31 8.54
N THR A 121 -2.83 -3.95 8.57
CA THR A 121 -3.89 -4.61 7.80
C THR A 121 -4.52 -3.64 6.80
N PHE A 122 -4.57 -4.04 5.53
CA PHE A 122 -5.35 -3.41 4.47
C PHE A 122 -6.54 -4.29 4.11
N ARG A 123 -7.75 -3.73 4.09
CA ARG A 123 -8.97 -4.51 3.89
C ARG A 123 -10.04 -3.80 3.07
N ASP A 124 -10.67 -4.49 2.12
CA ASP A 124 -11.83 -3.96 1.38
C ASP A 124 -11.51 -2.65 0.63
N ILE A 125 -10.31 -2.56 0.03
CA ILE A 125 -9.84 -1.38 -0.71
C ILE A 125 -9.67 -1.72 -2.19
N LEU A 126 -10.18 -0.84 -3.05
CA LEU A 126 -9.83 -0.80 -4.47
C LEU A 126 -8.61 0.12 -4.68
N PHE A 127 -7.53 -0.46 -5.16
CA PHE A 127 -6.32 0.22 -5.63
C PHE A 127 -6.39 0.32 -7.15
N ASP A 128 -6.78 1.49 -7.65
CA ASP A 128 -6.82 1.79 -9.08
C ASP A 128 -5.61 2.63 -9.45
N SER A 129 -4.60 1.98 -10.02
CA SER A 129 -3.37 2.64 -10.43
C SER A 129 -3.54 3.48 -11.70
N SER A 130 -4.72 3.45 -12.36
CA SER A 130 -5.05 4.27 -13.54
C SER A 130 -3.95 4.29 -14.62
N TYR A 131 -3.35 3.12 -14.85
CA TYR A 131 -2.22 2.87 -15.75
C TYR A 131 -0.96 3.67 -15.39
N ARG A 132 -0.73 3.90 -14.09
CA ARG A 132 0.43 4.59 -13.52
C ARG A 132 1.01 3.79 -12.35
N GLY A 133 2.29 3.45 -12.43
CA GLY A 133 3.00 2.88 -11.28
C GLY A 133 2.46 1.51 -10.85
N GLY A 134 2.44 1.26 -9.55
CA GLY A 134 2.00 0.01 -8.93
C GLY A 134 0.92 0.24 -7.87
N GLY A 135 0.35 -0.85 -7.37
CA GLY A 135 -0.68 -0.78 -6.33
C GLY A 135 -0.08 -0.53 -4.95
N MET A 136 0.73 -1.48 -4.45
CA MET A 136 1.33 -1.37 -3.12
C MET A 136 2.76 -1.90 -3.06
N PHE A 137 3.62 -1.20 -2.33
CA PHE A 137 4.98 -1.63 -2.03
C PHE A 137 5.19 -1.78 -0.51
N ILE A 138 5.69 -2.94 -0.12
CA ILE A 138 5.94 -3.32 1.27
C ILE A 138 7.38 -3.79 1.37
N ILE A 139 8.16 -3.18 2.26
CA ILE A 139 9.52 -3.63 2.57
C ILE A 139 9.74 -3.69 4.08
N ASP A 140 10.62 -4.57 4.54
CA ASP A 140 11.11 -4.55 5.92
C ASP A 140 9.95 -4.49 6.95
N SER A 141 8.92 -5.31 6.71
CA SER A 141 7.66 -5.33 7.46
C SER A 141 7.36 -6.73 8.01
N ALA A 142 6.66 -6.81 9.14
CA ALA A 142 6.23 -8.05 9.77
C ALA A 142 4.70 -8.14 9.89
N ARG A 143 4.13 -9.35 9.76
CA ARG A 143 2.68 -9.61 10.02
C ARG A 143 1.72 -8.69 9.27
N THR A 144 2.09 -8.30 8.04
CA THR A 144 1.23 -7.46 7.19
C THR A 144 0.12 -8.30 6.58
N ARG A 145 -1.13 -7.82 6.63
CA ARG A 145 -2.29 -8.51 6.04
C ARG A 145 -2.91 -7.67 4.94
N ILE A 146 -3.12 -8.28 3.78
CA ILE A 146 -3.81 -7.70 2.63
C ILE A 146 -4.98 -8.60 2.33
N HIS A 147 -6.20 -8.12 2.60
CA HIS A 147 -7.38 -8.96 2.61
C HIS A 147 -8.52 -8.33 1.82
N ASN A 148 -9.11 -9.08 0.89
CA ASN A 148 -10.27 -8.64 0.13
C ASN A 148 -10.06 -7.30 -0.61
N CYS A 149 -8.88 -7.11 -1.19
CA CYS A 149 -8.53 -5.90 -1.94
C CYS A 149 -8.51 -6.17 -3.45
N PHE A 150 -8.76 -5.13 -4.24
CA PHE A 150 -8.64 -5.16 -5.69
C PHE A 150 -7.47 -4.28 -6.11
N PHE A 151 -6.63 -4.77 -7.01
CA PHE A 151 -5.51 -4.04 -7.59
C PHE A 151 -5.66 -4.05 -9.11
N ILE A 152 -5.96 -2.90 -9.69
CA ILE A 152 -6.23 -2.78 -11.12
C ILE A 152 -5.40 -1.67 -11.76
N HIS A 153 -5.22 -1.79 -13.09
CA HIS A 153 -4.58 -0.76 -13.91
C HIS A 153 -3.16 -0.36 -13.43
N PHE A 154 -2.39 -1.27 -12.86
CA PHE A 154 -0.97 -1.01 -12.55
C PHE A 154 -0.12 -1.22 -13.81
N THR A 155 0.99 -0.49 -13.96
CA THR A 155 1.98 -0.70 -15.05
C THR A 155 3.27 -1.37 -14.56
N THR A 156 3.42 -1.51 -13.24
CA THR A 156 4.54 -2.20 -12.59
C THR A 156 4.05 -3.48 -11.90
N GLU A 157 3.93 -3.50 -10.58
CA GLU A 157 3.36 -4.59 -9.80
C GLU A 157 2.07 -4.15 -9.11
N GLY A 158 1.07 -5.04 -9.08
CA GLY A 158 -0.09 -4.84 -8.21
C GLY A 158 0.33 -4.78 -6.75
N ILE A 159 1.18 -5.72 -6.30
CA ILE A 159 1.77 -5.75 -4.96
C ILE A 159 3.23 -6.19 -5.09
N LEU A 160 4.16 -5.42 -4.53
CA LEU A 160 5.57 -5.78 -4.39
C LEU A 160 5.93 -5.91 -2.91
N VAL A 161 6.40 -7.09 -2.50
CA VAL A 161 6.88 -7.36 -1.13
C VAL A 161 8.38 -7.68 -1.16
N GLN A 162 9.16 -7.00 -0.33
CA GLN A 162 10.60 -7.22 -0.19
C GLN A 162 10.99 -7.35 1.28
N LYS A 163 11.97 -8.21 1.59
CA LYS A 163 12.67 -8.23 2.90
C LYS A 163 11.75 -8.16 4.14
N GLY A 164 10.62 -8.86 4.15
CA GLY A 164 9.68 -8.89 5.28
C GLY A 164 9.49 -10.29 5.86
N HIS A 165 8.82 -10.36 7.01
CA HIS A 165 8.40 -11.62 7.63
C HIS A 165 6.87 -11.70 7.63
N GLU A 166 6.31 -12.84 7.22
CA GLU A 166 4.88 -13.16 7.47
C GLU A 166 3.88 -12.19 6.82
N THR A 167 4.05 -11.87 5.53
CA THR A 167 3.01 -11.15 4.78
C THR A 167 1.93 -12.13 4.32
N PHE A 168 0.67 -11.87 4.68
CA PHE A 168 -0.48 -12.69 4.32
C PHE A 168 -1.39 -11.94 3.33
N ILE A 169 -1.52 -12.49 2.12
CA ILE A 169 -2.35 -11.94 1.04
C ILE A 169 -3.48 -12.93 0.78
N SER A 170 -4.73 -12.50 0.91
CA SER A 170 -5.89 -13.39 0.79
C SER A 170 -7.08 -12.69 0.16
N SER A 171 -7.86 -13.44 -0.61
CA SER A 171 -9.10 -12.97 -1.25
C SER A 171 -8.93 -11.71 -2.10
N CYS A 172 -7.74 -11.48 -2.68
CA CYS A 172 -7.47 -10.29 -3.49
C CYS A 172 -7.60 -10.59 -4.99
N PHE A 173 -8.00 -9.57 -5.76
CA PHE A 173 -7.98 -9.60 -7.23
C PHE A 173 -6.86 -8.72 -7.76
N LEU A 174 -6.08 -9.22 -8.73
CA LEU A 174 -5.02 -8.46 -9.41
C LEU A 174 -5.26 -8.52 -10.91
N GLY A 175 -5.51 -7.37 -11.54
CA GLY A 175 -5.78 -7.25 -12.97
C GLY A 175 -5.13 -6.04 -13.60
N GLN A 176 -4.01 -6.24 -14.29
CA GLN A 176 -3.30 -5.16 -15.00
C GLN A 176 -4.18 -4.52 -16.10
N HIS A 177 -4.88 -5.35 -16.87
CA HIS A 177 -5.86 -4.94 -17.86
C HIS A 177 -7.19 -5.59 -17.50
N VAL A 178 -8.19 -4.79 -17.11
CA VAL A 178 -9.54 -5.28 -16.79
C VAL A 178 -10.41 -5.03 -18.01
N THR A 179 -10.79 -6.10 -18.71
CA THR A 179 -11.48 -6.03 -20.01
C THR A 179 -13.02 -6.00 -19.88
N ILE A 180 -13.54 -6.11 -18.66
CA ILE A 180 -14.98 -6.03 -18.39
C ILE A 180 -15.41 -4.56 -18.56
N GLY A 181 -16.29 -4.30 -19.54
CA GLY A 181 -16.79 -2.95 -19.85
C GLY A 181 -16.66 -2.53 -21.31
N GLY A 182 -16.05 -3.36 -22.18
CA GLY A 182 -16.05 -3.13 -23.63
C GLY A 182 -15.00 -2.12 -24.10
N ASP A 183 -13.79 -2.17 -23.53
CA ASP A 183 -12.65 -1.44 -24.07
C ASP A 183 -12.24 -1.99 -25.45
N GLU A 184 -12.24 -1.13 -26.47
CA GLU A 184 -11.95 -1.47 -27.87
C GLU A 184 -10.52 -2.00 -28.09
N HIS A 185 -9.62 -1.82 -27.11
CA HIS A 185 -8.23 -2.33 -27.18
C HIS A 185 -8.03 -3.71 -26.53
N SER A 186 -9.09 -4.34 -26.05
CA SER A 186 -9.01 -5.68 -25.45
C SER A 186 -9.24 -6.77 -26.51
N PRO A 187 -8.32 -7.74 -26.72
CA PRO A 187 -8.66 -8.93 -27.49
C PRO A 187 -9.81 -9.66 -26.78
N SER A 188 -10.87 -9.92 -27.52
CA SER A 188 -12.10 -10.57 -27.06
C SER A 188 -11.81 -11.82 -26.21
N ALA A 189 -12.25 -11.82 -24.96
CA ALA A 189 -12.31 -13.03 -24.15
C ALA A 189 -13.54 -13.84 -24.58
N ILE A 190 -13.31 -14.98 -25.21
CA ILE A 190 -14.35 -15.99 -25.45
C ILE A 190 -14.50 -16.78 -24.14
N ALA A 191 -15.74 -16.89 -23.65
CA ALA A 191 -16.11 -17.70 -22.50
C ALA A 191 -16.02 -19.20 -22.82
#